data_AF-A0A7R9KIV1-F1
#
_entry.id   AF-A0A7R9KIV1-F1
#
_cell.length_a   1.000
_cell.length_b   1.000
_cell.length_c   1.000
_cell.angle_alpha   90.00
_cell.angle_beta   90.00
_cell.angle_gamma   90.00
#
_symmetry.space_group_name_H-M   'P 1'
#
loop_
_entity.id
_entity.type
_entity.pdbx_description
1 polymer ?
#
loop_
_entity_poly.entity_id
_entity_poly.type
_entity_poly.pdbx_seq_one_letter_code
_entity_poly.pdbx_strand_id
1 'polypeptide(L)'
;MSASSEMMAVLLMVVVVASVMASDGDFGTSMSQCPSECDCNGVTVDCSHRGLTRIPPNIPQEVECLRLEQNMLTEVPHKAFTPFKRLTRIFLFGNQIKDLPEGVFKGLSSLQVLSLYDNNIQSLAEGVFATLTNIQTLHLGRNPFICDCNLKWLADYLEVRPTLETSEARCEEPKRNARKRISQLSPEKFKCKAMEELRTKYANQCLVDTKCPDNCVCDGTVVDCSKRALKDIPNDIPTFATEL
;
A
#
# COMPACT_ATOMS: atom_id res chain seq x y z
N MET A 1 10.63 73.33 7.93
CA MET A 1 10.44 73.37 9.39
C MET A 1 10.03 71.98 9.84
N SER A 2 10.83 71.41 10.72
CA SER A 2 10.81 70.06 11.29
C SER A 2 9.65 69.81 12.27
N ALA A 3 9.25 68.54 12.41
CA ALA A 3 9.11 67.72 13.65
C ALA A 3 8.45 68.35 14.90
N SER A 4 7.73 67.71 15.83
CA SER A 4 7.41 66.33 16.20
C SER A 4 6.69 66.39 17.57
N SER A 5 5.96 65.33 17.95
CA SER A 5 5.79 64.83 19.35
C SER A 5 4.79 65.58 20.25
N GLU A 6 3.60 65.03 20.50
CA GLU A 6 3.23 64.14 21.63
C GLU A 6 3.19 64.81 23.00
N MET A 7 2.06 64.70 23.71
CA MET A 7 2.11 64.50 25.16
C MET A 7 0.94 63.66 25.68
N MET A 8 1.36 62.54 26.25
CA MET A 8 0.69 61.45 26.96
C MET A 8 -0.09 61.84 28.22
N ALA A 9 -1.08 60.99 28.54
CA ALA A 9 -1.57 60.61 29.89
C ALA A 9 -2.34 61.69 30.69
N VAL A 10 -3.43 61.44 31.42
CA VAL A 10 -3.64 60.57 32.60
C VAL A 10 -5.17 60.64 32.90
N LEU A 11 -5.95 59.55 32.83
CA LEU A 11 -6.45 58.70 33.94
C LEU A 11 -7.57 59.30 34.85
N LEU A 12 -8.55 58.42 35.19
CA LEU A 12 -9.58 58.45 36.27
C LEU A 12 -10.99 58.93 35.86
N MET A 13 -12.13 58.33 36.23
CA MET A 13 -12.57 57.12 36.94
C MET A 13 -14.11 57.15 36.87
N VAL A 14 -14.80 56.09 36.45
CA VAL A 14 -15.94 55.52 37.21
C VAL A 14 -16.05 54.04 36.88
N VAL A 15 -15.78 53.24 37.90
CA VAL A 15 -16.00 51.80 38.00
C VAL A 15 -17.49 51.55 38.24
N VAL A 16 -18.12 50.65 37.47
CA VAL A 16 -19.15 49.77 38.03
C VAL A 16 -18.88 48.35 37.57
N VAL A 17 -18.68 47.52 38.57
CA VAL A 17 -18.33 46.12 38.58
C VAL A 17 -19.50 45.26 38.09
N ALA A 18 -19.24 44.35 37.16
CA ALA A 18 -20.00 43.11 37.01
C ALA A 18 -19.00 41.94 36.85
N SER A 19 -18.59 41.42 38.00
CA SER A 19 -18.28 40.02 38.29
C SER A 19 -17.26 39.27 37.43
N VAL A 20 -16.09 39.10 38.04
CA VAL A 20 -14.98 38.19 37.71
C VAL A 20 -15.41 36.72 37.73
N MET A 21 -15.05 35.96 36.68
CA MET A 21 -14.57 34.58 36.75
C MET A 21 -13.43 34.43 35.72
N ALA A 22 -12.29 33.94 36.20
CA ALA A 22 -11.06 33.71 35.46
C ALA A 22 -11.06 32.35 34.76
N SER A 23 -10.42 32.24 33.59
CA SER A 23 -9.48 31.15 33.25
C SER A 23 -8.87 31.34 31.86
N ASP A 24 -7.54 31.31 31.81
CA ASP A 24 -6.70 31.13 30.64
C ASP A 24 -7.06 29.87 29.82
N GLY A 25 -6.78 29.90 28.51
CA GLY A 25 -6.87 28.78 27.55
C GLY A 25 -8.11 28.86 26.64
N ASP A 26 -8.04 28.74 25.31
CA ASP A 26 -7.16 27.89 24.53
C ASP A 26 -6.88 28.52 23.14
N PHE A 27 -5.64 28.37 22.70
CA PHE A 27 -5.25 28.52 21.30
C PHE A 27 -6.16 27.61 20.48
N GLY A 28 -6.66 28.08 19.33
CA GLY A 28 -7.28 27.18 18.36
C GLY A 28 -6.25 26.16 17.86
N THR A 29 -6.07 25.07 18.60
CA THR A 29 -5.35 23.89 18.15
C THR A 29 -6.18 23.29 17.02
N SER A 30 -5.56 23.13 15.86
CA SER A 30 -6.08 22.34 14.76
C SER A 30 -6.36 20.93 15.29
N MET A 31 -7.56 20.68 15.80
CA MET A 31 -8.05 19.32 16.07
C MET A 31 -7.96 18.59 14.74
N SER A 32 -7.00 17.66 14.66
CA SER A 32 -6.90 16.69 13.59
C SER A 32 -8.23 15.95 13.52
N GLN A 33 -9.11 16.40 12.63
CA GLN A 33 -10.44 15.83 12.47
C GLN A 33 -10.28 14.38 12.06
N CYS A 34 -10.88 13.49 12.82
CA CYS A 34 -10.98 12.08 12.45
C CYS A 34 -11.82 11.96 11.17
N PRO A 35 -11.46 11.10 10.21
CA PRO A 35 -12.32 10.81 9.08
C PRO A 35 -13.69 10.34 9.56
N SER A 36 -14.77 10.80 8.90
CA SER A 36 -16.16 10.46 9.29
C SER A 36 -16.46 8.96 9.24
N GLU A 37 -15.73 8.24 8.40
CA GLU A 37 -15.85 6.82 8.20
C GLU A 37 -15.00 6.00 9.20
N CYS A 38 -14.31 6.64 10.15
CA CYS A 38 -13.37 6.00 11.07
C CYS A 38 -13.61 6.42 12.52
N ASP A 39 -13.12 5.59 13.44
CA ASP A 39 -13.06 5.90 14.86
C ASP A 39 -11.60 6.17 15.24
N CYS A 40 -11.33 7.36 15.79
CA CYS A 40 -9.98 7.73 16.22
C CYS A 40 -9.88 7.70 17.75
N ASN A 41 -8.91 6.95 18.26
CA ASN A 41 -8.60 6.87 19.68
C ASN A 41 -7.09 7.04 19.91
N GLY A 42 -6.71 8.24 20.37
CA GLY A 42 -5.31 8.64 20.51
C GLY A 42 -4.58 8.56 19.16
N VAL A 43 -3.55 7.72 19.08
CA VAL A 43 -2.74 7.49 17.88
C VAL A 43 -3.23 6.32 17.00
N THR A 44 -4.39 5.74 17.35
CA THR A 44 -5.02 4.66 16.58
C THR A 44 -6.20 5.20 15.78
N VAL A 45 -6.23 4.88 14.49
CA VAL A 45 -7.33 5.21 13.57
C VAL A 45 -7.93 3.90 13.06
N ASP A 46 -9.18 3.65 13.42
CA ASP A 46 -9.91 2.43 13.09
C ASP A 46 -10.97 2.69 12.01
N CYS A 47 -10.69 2.21 10.81
CA CYS A 47 -11.55 2.28 9.64
C CYS A 47 -11.96 0.87 9.17
N SER A 48 -11.83 -0.15 10.03
CA SER A 48 -12.07 -1.55 9.68
C SER A 48 -13.57 -1.86 9.52
N HIS A 49 -13.91 -2.85 8.68
CA HIS A 49 -15.28 -3.36 8.50
C HIS A 49 -16.32 -2.31 8.04
N ARG A 50 -15.90 -1.32 7.25
CA ARG A 50 -16.72 -0.16 6.86
C ARG A 50 -17.14 -0.17 5.39
N GLY A 51 -16.78 -1.22 4.65
CA GLY A 51 -17.07 -1.33 3.21
C GLY A 51 -16.34 -0.27 2.37
N LEU A 52 -15.18 0.18 2.83
CA LEU A 52 -14.43 1.24 2.16
C LEU A 52 -13.86 0.73 0.82
N THR A 53 -14.02 1.53 -0.23
CA THR A 53 -13.41 1.27 -1.55
C THR A 53 -12.13 2.07 -1.79
N ARG A 54 -11.83 3.03 -0.91
CA ARG A 54 -10.61 3.84 -0.91
C ARG A 54 -10.17 4.17 0.52
N ILE A 55 -8.90 4.54 0.69
CA ILE A 55 -8.39 5.04 1.97
C ILE A 55 -9.06 6.40 2.28
N PRO A 56 -9.66 6.58 3.48
CA PRO A 56 -10.34 7.83 3.84
C PRO A 56 -9.38 9.03 3.85
N PRO A 57 -9.83 10.22 3.39
CA PRO A 57 -9.04 11.44 3.51
C PRO A 57 -8.97 11.89 4.97
N ASN A 58 -8.08 12.84 5.28
CA ASN A 58 -7.97 13.49 6.59
C ASN A 58 -7.60 12.54 7.76
N ILE A 59 -6.87 11.46 7.50
CA ILE A 59 -6.26 10.67 8.58
C ILE A 59 -5.24 11.57 9.33
N PRO A 60 -5.28 11.62 10.68
CA PRO A 60 -4.32 12.38 11.48
C PRO A 60 -2.85 12.02 11.20
N GLN A 61 -1.96 13.02 11.11
CA GLN A 61 -0.54 12.80 10.80
C GLN A 61 0.22 12.01 11.87
N GLU A 62 -0.20 12.14 13.13
CA GLU A 62 0.41 11.47 14.30
C GLU A 62 -0.03 10.00 14.46
N VAL A 63 -0.76 9.44 13.49
CA VAL A 63 -1.22 8.05 13.55
C VAL A 63 -0.04 7.07 13.65
N GLU A 64 -0.11 6.17 14.63
CA GLU A 64 0.84 5.08 14.83
C GLU A 64 0.25 3.74 14.41
N CYS A 65 -1.07 3.59 14.48
CA CYS A 65 -1.79 2.36 14.15
C CYS A 65 -2.97 2.68 13.22
N LEU A 66 -2.92 2.18 11.99
CA LEU A 66 -3.97 2.36 11.00
C LEU A 66 -4.62 1.01 10.67
N ARG A 67 -5.92 0.90 10.96
CA ARG A 67 -6.73 -0.30 10.70
C ARG A 67 -7.67 -0.05 9.53
N LEU A 68 -7.46 -0.78 8.45
CA LEU A 68 -8.21 -0.71 7.19
C LEU A 68 -8.64 -2.11 6.72
N GLU A 69 -8.55 -3.12 7.59
CA GLU A 69 -8.93 -4.49 7.29
C GLU A 69 -10.41 -4.67 6.98
N GLN A 70 -10.73 -5.77 6.29
CA GLN A 70 -12.10 -6.20 6.04
C GLN A 70 -12.94 -5.12 5.34
N ASN A 71 -12.34 -4.52 4.31
CA ASN A 71 -12.93 -3.51 3.44
C ASN A 71 -12.90 -4.01 1.98
N MET A 72 -13.18 -3.12 1.03
CA MET A 72 -13.23 -3.42 -0.42
C MET A 72 -12.16 -2.62 -1.17
N LEU A 73 -11.01 -2.35 -0.55
CA LEU A 73 -9.92 -1.62 -1.18
C LEU A 73 -9.31 -2.47 -2.30
N THR A 74 -9.27 -1.93 -3.52
CA THR A 74 -8.67 -2.61 -4.68
C THR A 74 -7.25 -2.15 -4.98
N GLU A 75 -6.91 -0.94 -4.53
CA GLU A 75 -5.62 -0.29 -4.77
C GLU A 75 -5.21 0.56 -3.56
N VAL A 76 -3.91 0.78 -3.43
CA VAL A 76 -3.35 1.74 -2.48
C VAL A 76 -2.73 2.87 -3.29
N PRO A 77 -3.23 4.11 -3.18
CA PRO A 77 -2.70 5.23 -3.96
C PRO A 77 -1.19 5.45 -3.75
N HIS A 78 -0.51 5.93 -4.78
CA HIS A 78 0.87 6.38 -4.64
C HIS A 78 0.97 7.39 -3.49
N LYS A 79 1.98 7.21 -2.64
CA LYS A 79 2.26 8.07 -1.47
C LYS A 79 1.14 8.13 -0.43
N ALA A 80 0.15 7.22 -0.45
CA ALA A 80 -0.95 7.19 0.52
C ALA A 80 -0.47 7.27 1.98
N PHE A 81 0.65 6.62 2.30
CA PHE A 81 1.21 6.61 3.65
C PHE A 81 2.39 7.57 3.88
N THR A 82 2.80 8.32 2.86
CA THR A 82 3.96 9.22 2.96
C THR A 82 3.84 10.25 4.09
N PRO A 83 2.66 10.84 4.38
CA PRO A 83 2.51 11.80 5.48
C PRO A 83 2.71 11.20 6.89
N PHE A 84 2.49 9.89 7.07
CA PHE A 84 2.35 9.28 8.39
C PHE A 84 3.66 8.65 8.89
N LYS A 85 4.65 9.49 9.21
CA LYS A 85 6.01 9.04 9.58
C LYS A 85 6.07 8.23 10.88
N ARG A 86 5.03 8.31 11.72
CA ARG A 86 4.94 7.60 13.00
C ARG A 86 4.25 6.24 12.89
N LEU A 87 3.79 5.83 11.71
CA LEU A 87 3.15 4.51 11.54
C LEU A 87 4.09 3.39 11.98
N THR A 88 3.62 2.61 12.94
CA THR A 88 4.24 1.37 13.42
C THR A 88 3.46 0.15 12.95
N ARG A 89 2.15 0.28 12.73
CA ARG A 89 1.27 -0.83 12.34
C ARG A 89 0.26 -0.41 11.28
N ILE A 90 0.21 -1.17 10.19
CA ILE A 90 -0.80 -1.03 9.13
C ILE A 90 -1.50 -2.37 8.92
N PHE A 91 -2.81 -2.39 9.06
CA PHE A 91 -3.64 -3.56 8.81
C PHE A 91 -4.51 -3.34 7.55
N LEU A 92 -4.27 -4.15 6.51
CA LEU A 92 -4.99 -4.12 5.23
C LEU A 92 -5.54 -5.51 4.87
N PHE A 93 -5.60 -6.45 5.81
CA PHE A 93 -6.00 -7.82 5.53
C PHE A 93 -7.48 -7.94 5.17
N GLY A 94 -7.84 -8.91 4.33
CA GLY A 94 -9.23 -9.09 3.88
C GLY A 94 -9.73 -7.91 3.03
N ASN A 95 -8.88 -7.40 2.14
CA ASN A 95 -9.24 -6.43 1.12
C ASN A 95 -9.11 -7.10 -0.27
N GLN A 96 -9.18 -6.32 -1.35
CA GLN A 96 -9.09 -6.80 -2.73
C GLN A 96 -7.88 -6.19 -3.45
N ILE A 97 -6.82 -5.86 -2.70
CA ILE A 97 -5.65 -5.15 -3.23
C ILE A 97 -4.94 -6.07 -4.22
N LYS A 98 -4.76 -5.59 -5.45
CA LYS A 98 -4.10 -6.35 -6.53
C LYS A 98 -2.62 -6.04 -6.65
N ASP A 99 -2.28 -4.78 -6.42
CA ASP A 99 -0.93 -4.26 -6.66
C ASP A 99 -0.58 -3.20 -5.62
N LEU A 100 0.73 -3.01 -5.42
CA LEU A 100 1.28 -1.98 -4.55
C LEU A 100 2.26 -1.14 -5.35
N PRO A 101 2.00 0.18 -5.49
CA PRO A 101 2.87 1.02 -6.27
C PRO A 101 4.26 1.14 -5.66
N GLU A 102 5.24 1.42 -6.52
CA GLU A 102 6.60 1.68 -6.08
C GLU A 102 6.65 2.82 -5.04
N GLY A 103 7.35 2.57 -3.94
CA GLY A 103 7.53 3.55 -2.87
C GLY A 103 6.25 3.88 -2.08
N VAL A 104 5.20 3.05 -2.15
CA VAL A 104 3.98 3.26 -1.34
C VAL A 104 4.27 3.35 0.17
N PHE A 105 5.29 2.64 0.65
CA PHE A 105 5.75 2.67 2.04
C PHE A 105 7.00 3.54 2.27
N LYS A 106 7.33 4.42 1.31
CA LYS A 106 8.56 5.23 1.36
C LYS A 106 8.58 6.12 2.61
N GLY A 107 9.66 5.97 3.38
CA GLY A 107 9.90 6.75 4.60
C GLY A 107 9.10 6.28 5.82
N LEU A 108 8.53 5.08 5.79
CA LEU A 108 7.95 4.41 6.96
C LEU A 108 9.00 3.55 7.67
N SER A 109 10.10 4.16 8.12
CA SER A 109 11.19 3.44 8.78
C SER A 109 10.79 2.86 10.14
N SER A 110 9.77 3.42 10.80
CA SER A 110 9.25 2.96 12.10
C SER A 110 8.26 1.81 11.99
N LEU A 111 7.89 1.38 10.77
CA LEU A 111 6.88 0.35 10.56
C LEU A 111 7.39 -1.02 11.02
N GLN A 112 6.65 -1.65 11.93
CA GLN A 112 6.95 -2.96 12.52
C GLN A 112 6.02 -4.05 12.00
N VAL A 113 4.75 -3.71 11.76
CA VAL A 113 3.72 -4.65 11.29
C VAL A 113 3.07 -4.12 10.02
N LEU A 114 3.12 -4.90 8.95
CA LEU A 114 2.36 -4.70 7.74
C LEU A 114 1.57 -5.97 7.43
N SER A 115 0.24 -5.88 7.48
CA SER A 115 -0.64 -7.00 7.18
C SER A 115 -1.35 -6.81 5.85
N LEU A 116 -0.97 -7.59 4.84
CA LEU A 116 -1.57 -7.66 3.50
C LEU A 116 -2.22 -9.03 3.25
N TYR A 117 -2.45 -9.80 4.31
CA TYR A 117 -3.02 -11.14 4.25
C TYR A 117 -4.41 -11.16 3.60
N ASP A 118 -4.73 -12.20 2.84
CA ASP A 118 -6.05 -12.36 2.18
C ASP A 118 -6.40 -11.14 1.32
N ASN A 119 -5.59 -10.93 0.29
CA ASN A 119 -5.76 -9.93 -0.76
C ASN A 119 -5.56 -10.61 -2.14
N ASN A 120 -5.50 -9.83 -3.21
CA ASN A 120 -5.41 -10.31 -4.58
C ASN A 120 -4.04 -10.05 -5.23
N ILE A 121 -2.98 -9.94 -4.42
CA ILE A 121 -1.64 -9.58 -4.89
C ILE A 121 -1.02 -10.73 -5.66
N GLN A 122 -0.74 -10.50 -6.95
CA GLN A 122 -0.12 -11.49 -7.83
C GLN A 122 1.40 -11.35 -7.91
N SER A 123 1.92 -10.12 -7.86
CA SER A 123 3.36 -9.86 -7.82
C SER A 123 3.63 -8.57 -7.06
N LEU A 124 4.88 -8.39 -6.65
CA LEU A 124 5.34 -7.19 -5.96
C LEU A 124 6.60 -6.71 -6.64
N ALA A 125 6.68 -5.41 -6.84
CA ALA A 125 7.86 -4.79 -7.42
C ALA A 125 9.05 -4.81 -6.47
N GLU A 126 10.25 -4.92 -7.05
CA GLU A 126 11.48 -4.80 -6.29
C GLU A 126 11.54 -3.44 -5.58
N GLY A 127 11.93 -3.47 -4.31
CA GLY A 127 12.09 -2.25 -3.52
C GLY A 127 10.82 -1.72 -2.85
N VAL A 128 9.64 -2.34 -3.04
CA VAL A 128 8.41 -1.97 -2.30
C VAL A 128 8.63 -1.99 -0.77
N PHE A 129 9.45 -2.93 -0.28
CA PHE A 129 9.80 -3.06 1.14
C PHE A 129 11.19 -2.50 1.50
N ALA A 130 11.89 -1.83 0.59
CA ALA A 130 13.28 -1.41 0.80
C ALA A 130 13.44 -0.44 1.98
N THR A 131 12.46 0.42 2.23
CA THR A 131 12.52 1.42 3.31
C THR A 131 12.04 0.89 4.67
N LEU A 132 11.54 -0.35 4.72
CA LEU A 132 10.97 -0.95 5.93
C LEU A 132 12.07 -1.58 6.79
N THR A 133 12.93 -0.74 7.38
CA THR A 133 14.13 -1.21 8.11
C THR A 133 13.82 -1.87 9.44
N ASN A 134 12.69 -1.53 10.09
CA ASN A 134 12.29 -2.05 11.40
C ASN A 134 11.15 -3.09 11.32
N ILE A 135 10.85 -3.62 10.14
CA ILE A 135 9.75 -4.56 9.96
C ILE A 135 10.04 -5.88 10.70
N GLN A 136 9.06 -6.33 11.47
CA GLN A 136 9.11 -7.58 12.23
C GLN A 136 8.07 -8.58 11.73
N THR A 137 6.97 -8.08 11.18
CA THR A 137 5.84 -8.89 10.73
C THR A 137 5.34 -8.36 9.38
N LEU A 138 5.38 -9.20 8.37
CA LEU A 138 4.98 -8.88 6.99
C LEU A 138 4.01 -9.97 6.49
N HIS A 139 2.75 -9.92 6.91
CA HIS A 139 1.79 -10.95 6.54
C HIS A 139 1.42 -10.85 5.06
N LEU A 140 1.85 -11.82 4.27
CA LEU A 140 1.60 -11.90 2.82
C LEU A 140 0.77 -13.14 2.45
N GLY A 141 0.47 -14.02 3.40
CA GLY A 141 -0.35 -15.22 3.18
C GLY A 141 -1.69 -14.94 2.49
N ARG A 142 -2.26 -15.97 1.85
CA ARG A 142 -3.51 -15.89 1.07
C ARG A 142 -3.51 -14.77 0.02
N ASN A 143 -2.40 -14.65 -0.71
CA ASN A 143 -2.32 -13.88 -1.95
C ASN A 143 -1.93 -14.82 -3.10
N PRO A 144 -2.48 -14.64 -4.31
CA PRO A 144 -2.23 -15.51 -5.47
C PRO A 144 -0.87 -15.22 -6.13
N PHE A 145 0.24 -15.33 -5.38
CA PHE A 145 1.57 -14.95 -5.88
C PHE A 145 2.03 -15.77 -7.08
N ILE A 146 2.54 -15.07 -8.10
CA ILE A 146 3.24 -15.62 -9.24
C ILE A 146 4.74 -15.59 -8.93
N CYS A 147 5.28 -16.72 -8.51
CA CYS A 147 6.69 -16.92 -8.18
C CYS A 147 7.56 -17.21 -9.42
N ASP A 148 7.59 -16.23 -10.32
CA ASP A 148 8.48 -16.19 -11.48
C ASP A 148 9.77 -15.40 -11.17
N CYS A 149 10.56 -15.05 -12.19
CA CYS A 149 11.79 -14.29 -12.01
C CYS A 149 11.59 -12.87 -11.45
N ASN A 150 10.47 -12.20 -11.72
CA ASN A 150 10.22 -10.83 -11.26
C ASN A 150 9.92 -10.78 -9.76
N LEU A 151 9.48 -11.90 -9.16
CA LEU A 151 9.31 -12.02 -7.71
C LEU A 151 10.56 -12.60 -7.00
N LYS A 152 11.64 -12.89 -7.73
CA LYS A 152 12.87 -13.48 -7.15
C LYS A 152 13.41 -12.65 -5.98
N TRP A 153 13.40 -11.33 -6.12
CA TRP A 153 13.91 -10.42 -5.09
C TRP A 153 13.22 -10.60 -3.74
N LEU A 154 11.95 -11.04 -3.72
CA LEU A 154 11.22 -11.28 -2.47
C LEU A 154 11.79 -12.51 -1.76
N ALA A 155 12.15 -13.55 -2.50
CA ALA A 155 12.87 -14.69 -1.94
C ALA A 155 14.23 -14.26 -1.37
N ASP A 156 15.00 -13.47 -2.13
CA ASP A 156 16.29 -12.92 -1.67
C ASP A 156 16.12 -12.07 -0.39
N TYR A 157 15.06 -11.25 -0.35
CA TYR A 157 14.73 -10.38 0.79
C TYR A 157 14.38 -11.16 2.06
N LEU A 158 13.69 -12.29 1.92
CA LEU A 158 13.30 -13.16 3.03
C LEU A 158 14.45 -14.07 3.49
N GLU A 159 15.33 -14.49 2.58
CA GLU A 159 16.48 -15.33 2.91
C GLU A 159 17.42 -14.64 3.90
N VAL A 160 17.66 -13.34 3.74
CA VAL A 160 18.48 -12.54 4.67
C VAL A 160 17.74 -12.09 5.94
N ARG A 161 16.44 -12.42 6.08
CA ARG A 161 15.59 -12.08 7.24
C ARG A 161 14.78 -13.29 7.74
N PRO A 162 15.44 -14.33 8.28
CA PRO A 162 14.76 -15.59 8.64
C PRO A 162 13.76 -15.47 9.80
N THR A 163 13.82 -14.39 10.59
CA THR A 163 12.89 -14.11 11.70
C THR A 163 11.62 -13.38 11.25
N LEU A 164 11.55 -12.91 10.00
CA LEU A 164 10.40 -12.16 9.50
C LEU A 164 9.23 -13.11 9.26
N GLU A 165 8.16 -12.94 10.06
CA GLU A 165 6.92 -13.70 9.88
C GLU A 165 6.17 -13.22 8.63
N THR A 166 5.79 -14.17 7.77
CA THR A 166 5.13 -13.91 6.48
C THR A 166 3.73 -14.51 6.33
N SER A 167 3.23 -15.16 7.39
CA SER A 167 1.99 -15.95 7.41
C SER A 167 1.97 -17.06 6.35
N GLU A 168 3.08 -17.77 6.20
CA GLU A 168 3.23 -18.85 5.23
C GLU A 168 2.88 -18.47 3.78
N ALA A 169 3.32 -17.30 3.31
CA ALA A 169 3.10 -16.89 1.93
C ALA A 169 3.55 -17.98 0.94
N ARG A 170 2.65 -18.35 0.02
CA ARG A 170 2.82 -19.45 -0.94
C ARG A 170 2.65 -18.96 -2.36
N CYS A 171 3.32 -19.64 -3.27
CA CYS A 171 3.14 -19.43 -4.70
C CYS A 171 1.83 -20.07 -5.14
N GLU A 172 1.02 -19.35 -5.90
CA GLU A 172 -0.08 -19.92 -6.68
C GLU A 172 0.43 -20.36 -8.06
N GLU A 173 1.34 -19.58 -8.63
CA GLU A 173 1.92 -19.80 -9.93
C GLU A 173 3.45 -19.63 -9.93
N PRO A 174 4.14 -20.05 -10.99
CA PRO A 174 3.70 -21.02 -12.00
C PRO A 174 3.51 -22.43 -11.39
N LYS A 175 2.86 -23.36 -12.12
CA LYS A 175 2.56 -24.74 -11.64
C LYS A 175 3.76 -25.48 -11.00
N ARG A 176 4.99 -25.20 -11.47
CA ARG A 176 6.24 -25.77 -10.93
C ARG A 176 6.55 -25.34 -9.48
N ASN A 177 6.07 -24.17 -9.07
CA ASN A 177 6.27 -23.59 -7.74
C ASN A 177 4.99 -23.55 -6.92
N ALA A 178 3.83 -23.84 -7.52
CA ALA A 178 2.53 -23.82 -6.87
C ALA A 178 2.51 -24.55 -5.50
N ARG A 179 1.85 -23.92 -4.52
CA ARG A 179 1.68 -24.32 -3.11
C ARG A 179 2.95 -24.32 -2.25
N LYS A 180 4.13 -24.12 -2.83
CA LYS A 180 5.38 -24.02 -2.07
C LYS A 180 5.46 -22.68 -1.35
N ARG A 181 6.06 -22.68 -0.16
CA ARG A 181 6.27 -21.46 0.62
C ARG A 181 7.39 -20.64 -0.02
N ILE A 182 7.17 -19.33 -0.15
CA ILE A 182 8.13 -18.41 -0.76
C ILE A 182 9.45 -18.41 0.03
N SER A 183 9.37 -18.37 1.36
CA SER A 183 10.55 -18.38 2.25
C SER A 183 11.35 -19.68 2.26
N GLN A 184 10.80 -20.78 1.72
CA GLN A 184 11.48 -22.07 1.63
C GLN A 184 11.97 -22.38 0.21
N LEU A 185 11.68 -21.51 -0.75
CA LEU A 185 12.14 -21.65 -2.12
C LEU A 185 13.48 -20.94 -2.30
N SER A 186 14.48 -21.71 -2.76
CA SER A 186 15.76 -21.14 -3.21
C SER A 186 15.53 -20.12 -4.33
N PRO A 187 16.23 -18.96 -4.34
CA PRO A 187 16.05 -17.93 -5.36
C PRO A 187 16.21 -18.41 -6.81
N GLU A 188 17.00 -19.46 -7.06
CA GLU A 188 17.19 -20.04 -8.39
C GLU A 188 15.95 -20.76 -8.92
N LYS A 189 14.92 -20.99 -8.08
CA LYS A 189 13.62 -21.55 -8.51
C LYS A 189 12.69 -20.49 -9.09
N PHE A 190 12.98 -19.21 -8.87
CA PHE A 190 12.28 -18.06 -9.44
C PHE A 190 12.85 -17.75 -10.82
N LYS A 191 12.39 -18.49 -11.82
CA LYS A 191 12.76 -18.31 -13.22
C LYS A 191 11.56 -17.80 -13.99
N CYS A 192 11.79 -17.14 -15.12
CA CYS A 192 10.76 -16.92 -16.14
C CYS A 192 11.07 -17.83 -17.32
N LYS A 193 10.04 -18.44 -17.91
CA LYS A 193 10.14 -19.12 -19.20
C LYS A 193 9.28 -18.37 -20.21
N ALA A 194 9.84 -18.10 -21.38
CA ALA A 194 9.18 -17.35 -22.44
C ALA A 194 8.52 -16.08 -21.89
N MET A 195 7.20 -16.00 -21.92
CA MET A 195 6.42 -14.80 -21.63
C MET A 195 6.04 -14.61 -20.16
N GLU A 196 6.37 -15.56 -19.29
CA GLU A 196 6.15 -15.41 -17.85
C GLU A 196 6.82 -14.12 -17.32
N GLU A 197 7.92 -13.68 -17.95
CA GLU A 197 8.59 -12.42 -17.61
C GLU A 197 7.71 -11.21 -17.87
N LEU A 198 7.04 -11.13 -19.02
CA LEU A 198 6.28 -9.93 -19.40
C LEU A 198 5.00 -9.77 -18.55
N ARG A 199 4.43 -10.88 -18.06
CA ARG A 199 3.19 -10.89 -17.27
C ARG A 199 3.29 -10.06 -15.99
N THR A 200 4.43 -10.13 -15.30
CA THR A 200 4.62 -9.50 -13.98
C THR A 200 5.69 -8.41 -13.98
N LYS A 201 6.29 -8.12 -15.15
CA LYS A 201 7.37 -7.13 -15.31
C LYS A 201 7.02 -5.74 -14.79
N TYR A 202 5.78 -5.34 -14.97
CA TYR A 202 5.30 -3.99 -14.67
C TYR A 202 4.41 -3.95 -13.42
N ALA A 203 4.57 -4.92 -12.50
CA ALA A 203 3.87 -4.92 -11.22
C ALA A 203 4.10 -3.61 -10.42
N ASN A 204 5.21 -2.91 -10.66
CA ASN A 204 5.51 -1.60 -10.05
C ASN A 204 4.57 -0.47 -10.50
N GLN A 205 4.01 -0.61 -11.70
CA GLN A 205 3.03 0.30 -12.30
C GLN A 205 1.60 -0.21 -12.11
N CYS A 206 1.39 -1.21 -11.24
CA CYS A 206 0.12 -1.89 -11.05
C CYS A 206 -0.41 -2.55 -12.34
N LEU A 207 0.51 -3.10 -13.13
CA LEU A 207 0.21 -3.79 -14.37
C LEU A 207 0.70 -5.24 -14.28
N VAL A 208 -0.25 -6.15 -14.00
CA VAL A 208 -0.07 -7.60 -14.14
C VAL A 208 -1.00 -8.10 -15.23
N ASP A 209 -0.43 -8.63 -16.30
CA ASP A 209 -1.17 -8.98 -17.53
C ASP A 209 -1.84 -10.36 -17.45
N THR A 210 -2.70 -10.67 -18.43
CA THR A 210 -3.31 -12.00 -18.58
C THR A 210 -2.29 -13.05 -19.02
N LYS A 211 -2.63 -14.32 -18.82
CA LYS A 211 -1.85 -15.43 -19.40
C LYS A 211 -2.07 -15.45 -20.91
N CYS A 212 -1.13 -16.06 -21.63
CA CYS A 212 -1.37 -16.47 -23.02
C CYS A 212 -2.65 -17.32 -23.07
N PRO A 213 -3.62 -17.00 -23.95
CA PRO A 213 -4.86 -17.76 -24.10
C PRO A 213 -4.56 -19.23 -24.40
N ASP A 214 -5.34 -20.15 -23.81
CA ASP A 214 -5.12 -21.60 -23.94
C ASP A 214 -5.14 -22.09 -25.41
N ASN A 215 -5.77 -21.33 -26.30
CA ASN A 215 -5.90 -21.65 -27.73
C ASN A 215 -4.87 -20.97 -28.63
N CYS A 216 -3.96 -20.15 -28.10
CA CYS A 216 -2.96 -19.42 -28.88
C CYS A 216 -1.54 -19.92 -28.56
N VAL A 217 -0.63 -19.70 -29.50
CA VAL A 217 0.81 -19.91 -29.30
C VAL A 217 1.43 -18.54 -29.19
N CYS A 218 2.01 -18.24 -28.05
CA CYS A 218 2.56 -16.93 -27.79
C CYS A 218 4.09 -17.02 -27.63
N ASP A 219 4.83 -16.16 -28.34
CA ASP A 219 6.30 -16.09 -28.35
C ASP A 219 6.76 -14.63 -28.28
N GLY A 220 7.47 -14.26 -27.20
CA GLY A 220 7.79 -12.86 -26.92
C GLY A 220 6.53 -12.00 -26.77
N THR A 221 6.35 -11.03 -27.65
CA THR A 221 5.16 -10.16 -27.74
C THR A 221 4.21 -10.57 -28.88
N VAL A 222 4.50 -11.68 -29.57
CA VAL A 222 3.65 -12.21 -30.66
C VAL A 222 2.66 -13.22 -30.08
N VAL A 223 1.38 -13.08 -30.42
CA VAL A 223 0.32 -14.00 -30.01
C VAL A 223 -0.31 -14.60 -31.27
N ASP A 224 0.19 -15.76 -31.70
CA ASP A 224 -0.32 -16.47 -32.87
C ASP A 224 -1.53 -17.35 -32.51
N CYS A 225 -2.71 -16.88 -32.90
CA CYS A 225 -3.97 -17.61 -32.79
C CYS A 225 -4.47 -18.16 -34.15
N SER A 226 -3.69 -18.00 -35.22
CA SER A 226 -4.12 -18.11 -36.63
C SER A 226 -4.54 -19.52 -37.08
N LYS A 227 -4.07 -20.57 -36.40
CA LYS A 227 -4.23 -21.96 -36.88
C LYS A 227 -5.46 -22.70 -36.35
N ARG A 228 -6.45 -22.05 -35.73
CA ARG A 228 -7.44 -22.78 -34.91
C ARG A 228 -8.92 -22.43 -35.07
N ALA A 229 -9.34 -21.96 -36.26
CA ALA A 229 -10.76 -21.78 -36.59
C ALA A 229 -11.53 -20.94 -35.56
N LEU A 230 -10.87 -19.92 -35.01
CA LEU A 230 -11.50 -18.95 -34.13
C LEU A 230 -12.55 -18.18 -34.93
N LYS A 231 -13.77 -18.10 -34.40
CA LYS A 231 -14.85 -17.30 -34.99
C LYS A 231 -14.67 -15.81 -34.71
N ASP A 232 -14.02 -15.50 -33.58
CA ASP A 232 -13.77 -14.16 -33.07
C ASP A 232 -12.40 -14.12 -32.38
N ILE A 233 -11.84 -12.92 -32.25
CA ILE A 233 -10.59 -12.68 -31.53
C ILE A 233 -10.80 -12.97 -30.02
N PRO A 234 -9.91 -13.72 -29.34
CA PRO A 234 -10.04 -13.99 -27.91
C PRO A 234 -10.00 -12.69 -27.08
N ASN A 235 -10.89 -12.58 -26.09
CA ASN A 235 -10.98 -11.39 -25.23
C ASN A 235 -9.86 -11.30 -24.17
N ASP A 236 -9.02 -12.31 -24.09
CA ASP A 236 -7.97 -12.52 -23.09
C ASP A 236 -6.55 -12.35 -23.65
N ILE A 237 -6.41 -11.68 -24.79
CA ILE A 237 -5.10 -11.32 -25.36
C ILE A 237 -4.34 -10.40 -24.39
N PRO A 238 -3.09 -10.73 -24.04
CA PRO A 238 -2.27 -9.89 -23.19
C PRO A 238 -2.03 -8.50 -23.79
N THR A 239 -2.07 -7.47 -22.95
CA THR A 239 -1.88 -6.07 -23.37
C THR A 239 -0.48 -5.76 -23.90
N PHE A 240 0.53 -6.56 -23.54
CA PHE A 240 1.87 -6.46 -24.11
C PHE A 240 2.01 -7.06 -25.52
N ALA A 241 0.95 -7.67 -26.08
CA ALA A 241 1.00 -8.24 -27.42
C ALA A 241 1.17 -7.13 -28.47
N THR A 242 2.21 -7.22 -29.28
CA THR A 242 2.49 -6.27 -30.37
C THR A 242 2.02 -6.79 -31.72
N GLU A 243 1.85 -8.11 -31.86
CA GLU A 243 1.46 -8.79 -33.11
C GLU A 243 0.45 -9.92 -32.81
N LEU A 244 -0.56 -10.07 -33.69
CA LEU A 244 -1.66 -11.03 -33.61
C LEU A 244 -1.81 -11.85 -34.90
#